data_AF-A0A958Z889-F1
#
_entry.id   AF-A0A958Z889-F1
#
_cell.length_a   1.000
_cell.length_b   1.000
_cell.length_c   1.000
_cell.angle_alpha   90.00
_cell.angle_beta   90.00
_cell.angle_gamma   90.00
#
_symmetry.space_group_name_H-M   'P 1'
#
loop_
_entity.id
_entity.type
_entity.pdbx_description
1 polymer ?
#
loop_
_entity_poly.entity_id
_entity_poly.type
_entity_poly.pdbx_seq_one_letter_code
_entity_poly.pdbx_strand_id
1 'polypeptide(L)'
;MEPRRLAIIAGISYLIIFFAAVFANFLVLESILNDPLAAIGGNQLLVRFGIMAFMITVVFDVVVAWALYELYKENSLSVLSTLFRMMHAAIMGVAVFALPVAMASSTAQEILKQVEIFNTIWLIGLFFFGIHLFLLGNILKKPGIIAIFLMIAGIMYMVDTTAHFLLENYQTYASLFLALVAIPSIIGELSLAVWLLVKGGKN
;
A
#
# COMPACT_ATOMS: atom_id res chain seq x y z
N MET A 1 24.32 7.29 -6.41
CA MET A 1 24.58 6.78 -5.04
C MET A 1 25.01 5.32 -5.14
N GLU A 2 25.81 4.81 -4.20
CA GLU A 2 26.18 3.39 -4.17
C GLU A 2 24.93 2.50 -4.13
N PRO A 3 24.83 1.44 -4.98
CA PRO A 3 23.68 0.55 -5.03
C PRO A 3 23.30 -0.01 -3.66
N ARG A 4 24.31 -0.35 -2.84
CA ARG A 4 24.08 -0.84 -1.48
C ARG A 4 23.32 0.15 -0.60
N ARG A 5 23.63 1.44 -0.71
CA ARG A 5 22.97 2.48 0.10
C ARG A 5 21.52 2.67 -0.33
N LEU A 6 21.26 2.66 -1.64
CA LEU A 6 19.90 2.73 -2.19
C LEU A 6 19.05 1.53 -1.76
N ALA A 7 19.63 0.32 -1.78
CA ALA A 7 18.94 -0.89 -1.31
C ALA A 7 18.56 -0.80 0.17
N ILE A 8 19.47 -0.31 1.03
CA ILE A 8 19.15 -0.10 2.45
C ILE A 8 18.02 0.92 2.62
N ILE A 9 18.07 2.05 1.91
CA ILE A 9 17.01 3.07 1.97
C ILE A 9 15.67 2.47 1.55
N ALA A 10 15.61 1.77 0.41
CA ALA A 10 14.40 1.11 -0.06
C ALA A 10 13.88 0.08 0.95
N GLY A 11 14.75 -0.78 1.48
CA GLY A 11 14.38 -1.81 2.45
C GLY A 11 13.83 -1.24 3.76
N ILE A 12 14.47 -0.21 4.34
CA ILE A 12 13.96 0.47 5.55
C ILE A 12 12.62 1.14 5.25
N SER A 13 12.50 1.79 4.09
CA SER A 13 11.28 2.48 3.67
C SER A 13 10.10 1.52 3.54
N TYR A 14 10.29 0.34 2.95
CA TYR A 14 9.27 -0.71 2.91
C TYR A 14 8.81 -1.13 4.31
N LEU A 15 9.73 -1.31 5.27
CA LEU A 15 9.37 -1.66 6.64
C LEU A 15 8.57 -0.55 7.33
N ILE A 16 8.96 0.72 7.12
CA ILE A 16 8.20 1.86 7.65
C ILE A 16 6.78 1.88 7.09
N ILE A 17 6.62 1.69 5.77
CA ILE A 17 5.31 1.60 5.13
C ILE A 17 4.49 0.47 5.77
N PHE A 18 5.07 -0.73 5.89
CA PHE A 18 4.38 -1.89 6.43
C PHE A 18 3.83 -1.63 7.83
N PHE A 19 4.67 -1.19 8.77
CA PHE A 19 4.23 -0.94 10.14
C PHE A 19 3.27 0.24 10.27
N ALA A 20 3.49 1.32 9.51
CA ALA A 20 2.58 2.46 9.51
C ALA A 20 1.21 2.10 8.94
N ALA A 21 1.16 1.34 7.84
CA ALA A 21 -0.06 0.87 7.22
C ALA A 21 -0.81 -0.12 8.14
N VAL A 22 -0.11 -1.06 8.77
CA VAL A 22 -0.72 -2.00 9.73
C VAL A 22 -1.34 -1.24 10.91
N PHE A 23 -0.61 -0.30 11.49
CA PHE A 23 -1.14 0.56 12.56
C PHE A 23 -2.39 1.33 12.11
N ALA A 24 -2.33 1.99 10.96
CA ALA A 24 -3.43 2.83 10.48
C ALA A 24 -4.68 2.01 10.10
N ASN A 25 -4.50 0.82 9.54
CA ASN A 25 -5.62 -0.05 9.17
C ASN A 25 -6.27 -0.73 10.37
N PHE A 26 -5.48 -1.50 11.12
CA PHE A 26 -6.01 -2.42 12.13
C PHE A 26 -6.28 -1.75 13.47
N LEU A 27 -5.63 -0.63 13.79
CA LEU A 27 -5.87 0.09 15.05
C LEU A 27 -6.73 1.34 14.86
N VAL A 28 -6.68 1.98 13.69
CA VAL A 28 -7.40 3.23 13.45
C VAL A 28 -8.65 3.02 12.62
N LEU A 29 -8.54 2.54 11.37
CA LEU A 29 -9.73 2.35 10.52
C LEU A 29 -10.71 1.35 11.12
N GLU A 30 -10.23 0.21 11.62
CA GLU A 30 -11.12 -0.75 12.31
C GLU A 30 -11.82 -0.15 13.52
N SER A 31 -11.16 0.74 14.28
CA SER A 31 -11.81 1.42 15.41
C SER A 31 -12.97 2.32 14.96
N ILE A 32 -12.80 3.02 13.83
CA ILE A 32 -13.84 3.88 13.25
C ILE A 32 -14.98 3.04 12.66
N LEU A 33 -14.67 1.91 12.02
CA LEU A 33 -15.67 0.99 11.47
C LEU A 33 -16.52 0.33 12.57
N ASN A 34 -15.92 0.01 13.72
CA ASN A 34 -16.60 -0.64 14.83
C ASN A 34 -17.47 0.32 15.65
N ASP A 35 -16.95 1.51 16.00
CA ASP A 35 -17.69 2.53 16.73
C ASP A 35 -17.25 3.94 16.28
N PRO A 36 -17.85 4.49 15.21
CA PRO A 36 -17.41 5.73 14.59
C PRO A 36 -17.53 6.94 15.54
N LEU A 37 -18.58 6.99 16.36
CA LEU A 37 -18.82 8.10 17.29
C LEU A 37 -17.87 8.03 18.47
N ALA A 38 -17.58 6.85 19.02
CA ALA A 38 -16.60 6.73 20.10
C ALA A 38 -15.16 6.97 19.60
N ALA A 39 -14.82 6.48 18.40
CA ALA A 39 -13.49 6.69 17.82
C ALA A 39 -13.17 8.17 17.62
N ILE A 40 -14.14 8.95 17.11
CA ILE A 40 -13.96 10.39 16.85
C ILE A 40 -14.30 11.26 18.07
N GLY A 41 -15.21 10.85 18.94
CA GLY A 41 -15.57 11.61 20.14
C GLY A 41 -14.61 11.40 21.31
N GLY A 42 -14.20 10.15 21.55
CA GLY A 42 -13.40 9.74 22.71
C GLY A 42 -11.92 9.49 22.44
N ASN A 43 -11.53 9.16 21.19
CA ASN A 43 -10.16 8.76 20.86
C ASN A 43 -9.57 9.52 19.66
N GLN A 44 -9.81 10.83 19.58
CA GLN A 44 -9.34 11.68 18.48
C GLN A 44 -7.85 11.59 18.22
N LEU A 45 -7.04 11.40 19.26
CA LEU A 45 -5.59 11.34 19.11
C LEU A 45 -5.15 10.10 18.33
N LEU A 46 -5.78 8.95 18.59
CA LEU A 46 -5.52 7.72 17.83
C LEU A 46 -5.86 7.91 16.36
N VAL A 47 -7.02 8.53 16.07
CA VAL A 47 -7.43 8.84 14.69
C VAL A 47 -6.44 9.77 13.99
N ARG A 48 -5.99 10.84 14.65
CA ARG A 48 -4.98 11.76 14.11
C ARG A 48 -3.64 11.06 13.85
N PHE A 49 -3.20 10.17 14.74
CA PHE A 49 -1.99 9.38 14.50
C PHE A 49 -2.15 8.41 13.33
N GLY A 50 -3.33 7.83 13.11
CA GLY A 50 -3.61 7.02 11.93
C GLY A 50 -3.52 7.82 10.63
N ILE A 51 -4.07 9.03 10.61
CA ILE A 51 -3.94 9.95 9.47
C ILE A 51 -2.46 10.25 9.18
N MET A 52 -1.68 10.57 10.21
CA MET A 52 -0.23 10.80 10.04
C MET A 52 0.51 9.54 9.60
N ALA A 53 0.11 8.35 10.07
CA ALA A 53 0.68 7.09 9.63
C ALA A 53 0.43 6.86 8.13
N PHE A 54 -0.77 7.12 7.61
CA PHE A 54 -1.02 7.08 6.16
C PHE A 54 -0.26 8.17 5.39
N MET A 55 -0.04 9.35 5.98
CA MET A 55 0.82 10.36 5.33
C MET A 55 2.26 9.91 5.25
N ILE A 56 2.76 9.25 6.29
CA ILE A 56 4.08 8.63 6.30
C ILE A 56 4.15 7.54 5.21
N THR A 57 3.14 6.68 5.06
CA THR A 57 3.16 5.67 3.99
C THR A 57 3.28 6.30 2.60
N VAL A 58 2.53 7.38 2.33
CA VAL A 58 2.59 8.10 1.04
C VAL A 58 3.98 8.68 0.78
N VAL A 59 4.60 9.31 1.79
CA VAL A 59 5.97 9.86 1.64
C VAL A 59 6.97 8.75 1.35
N PHE A 60 6.91 7.66 2.10
CA PHE A 60 7.85 6.55 1.91
C PHE A 60 7.58 5.77 0.62
N ASP A 61 6.35 5.77 0.09
CA ASP A 61 6.05 5.23 -1.23
C ASP A 61 6.86 5.95 -2.33
N VAL A 62 6.97 7.28 -2.24
CA VAL A 62 7.79 8.09 -3.14
C VAL A 62 9.28 7.78 -2.97
N VAL A 63 9.74 7.64 -1.72
CA VAL A 63 11.14 7.29 -1.43
C VAL A 63 11.49 5.91 -2.00
N VAL A 64 10.61 4.91 -1.86
CA VAL A 64 10.79 3.58 -2.45
C VAL A 64 10.79 3.66 -3.97
N ALA A 65 9.85 4.41 -4.57
CA ALA A 65 9.79 4.58 -6.02
C ALA A 65 11.11 5.11 -6.59
N TRP A 66 11.63 6.19 -6.00
CA TRP A 66 12.91 6.76 -6.37
C TRP A 66 14.08 5.80 -6.14
N ALA A 67 14.15 5.15 -4.97
CA ALA A 67 15.27 4.27 -4.65
C ALA A 67 15.32 3.04 -5.56
N LEU A 68 14.16 2.44 -5.87
CA LEU A 68 14.06 1.32 -6.81
C LEU A 68 14.37 1.75 -8.25
N TYR A 69 13.91 2.94 -8.66
CA TYR A 69 14.27 3.50 -9.96
C TYR A 69 15.79 3.57 -10.12
N GLU A 70 16.48 4.21 -9.17
CA GLU A 70 17.94 4.38 -9.22
C GLU A 70 18.69 3.04 -9.16
N LEU A 71 18.18 2.05 -8.41
CA LEU A 71 18.76 0.71 -8.35
C LEU A 71 18.68 -0.04 -9.68
N TYR A 72 17.57 0.12 -10.41
CA TYR A 72 17.27 -0.63 -11.62
C TYR A 72 17.19 0.24 -12.87
N LYS A 73 17.81 1.42 -12.87
CA LYS A 73 17.68 2.44 -13.92
C LYS A 73 18.05 1.98 -15.33
N GLU A 74 18.92 0.98 -15.44
CA GLU A 74 19.33 0.38 -16.73
C GLU A 74 18.24 -0.53 -17.33
N ASN A 75 17.23 -0.91 -16.55
CA ASN A 75 16.10 -1.71 -17.04
C ASN A 75 15.04 -0.79 -17.67
N SER A 76 14.64 -1.09 -18.91
CA SER A 76 13.66 -0.30 -19.67
C SER A 76 12.28 -0.19 -19.00
N LEU A 77 11.92 -1.14 -18.13
CA LEU A 77 10.65 -1.12 -17.39
C LEU A 77 10.71 -0.30 -16.09
N SER A 78 11.90 0.15 -15.66
CA SER A 78 12.10 0.82 -14.37
C SER A 78 11.32 2.12 -14.26
N VAL A 79 11.36 2.96 -15.31
CA VAL A 79 10.57 4.19 -15.37
C VAL A 79 9.07 3.90 -15.27
N LEU A 80 8.58 2.92 -16.04
CA LEU A 80 7.16 2.58 -16.06
C LEU A 80 6.68 2.06 -14.70
N SER A 81 7.44 1.17 -14.08
CA SER A 81 7.15 0.65 -12.73
C SER A 81 7.13 1.78 -11.69
N THR A 82 8.04 2.73 -11.80
CA THR A 82 8.12 3.91 -10.91
C THR A 82 6.90 4.81 -11.06
N LEU A 83 6.48 5.10 -12.30
CA LEU A 83 5.29 5.92 -12.57
C LEU A 83 4.02 5.31 -11.97
N PHE A 84 3.83 3.98 -12.07
CA PHE A 84 2.68 3.31 -11.45
C PHE A 84 2.71 3.35 -9.92
N ARG A 85 3.89 3.23 -9.30
CA ARG A 85 4.03 3.41 -7.85
C ARG A 85 3.73 4.85 -7.41
N MET A 86 4.19 5.84 -8.17
CA MET A 86 3.91 7.25 -7.91
C MET A 86 2.42 7.57 -8.07
N MET A 87 1.76 6.96 -9.05
CA MET A 87 0.32 7.09 -9.23
C MET A 87 -0.45 6.52 -8.03
N HIS A 88 -0.08 5.33 -7.54
CA HIS A 88 -0.61 4.80 -6.28
C HIS A 88 -0.40 5.76 -5.11
N ALA A 89 0.82 6.27 -4.93
CA ALA A 89 1.14 7.18 -3.83
C ALA A 89 0.30 8.47 -3.87
N ALA A 90 0.12 9.05 -5.07
CA ALA A 90 -0.71 10.24 -5.26
C ALA A 90 -2.19 9.96 -4.95
N ILE A 91 -2.74 8.85 -5.45
CA ILE A 91 -4.12 8.44 -5.19
C ILE A 91 -4.34 8.19 -3.70
N MET A 92 -3.39 7.52 -3.04
CA MET A 92 -3.44 7.30 -1.60
C MET A 92 -3.38 8.62 -0.82
N GLY A 93 -2.55 9.57 -1.25
CA GLY A 93 -2.53 10.92 -0.68
C GLY A 93 -3.89 11.64 -0.79
N VAL A 94 -4.60 11.45 -1.90
CA VAL A 94 -5.98 11.94 -2.07
C VAL A 94 -6.95 11.20 -1.16
N ALA A 95 -6.85 9.87 -1.04
CA ALA A 95 -7.72 9.07 -0.16
C ALA A 95 -7.66 9.59 1.28
N VAL A 96 -6.45 9.85 1.80
CA VAL A 96 -6.22 10.34 3.17
C VAL A 96 -7.02 11.59 3.51
N PHE A 97 -7.34 12.44 2.54
CA PHE A 97 -8.16 13.64 2.76
C PHE A 97 -9.56 13.35 3.32
N ALA A 98 -10.13 12.17 3.04
CA ALA A 98 -11.44 11.79 3.57
C ALA A 98 -11.44 11.60 5.10
N LEU A 99 -10.30 11.24 5.72
CA LEU A 99 -10.25 10.97 7.16
C LEU A 99 -10.37 12.23 8.03
N PRO A 100 -9.70 13.37 7.74
CA PRO A 100 -10.01 14.64 8.39
C PRO A 100 -11.47 15.08 8.24
N VAL A 101 -12.09 14.84 7.07
CA VAL A 101 -13.51 15.15 6.85
C VAL A 101 -14.40 14.25 7.71
N ALA A 102 -14.04 12.97 7.86
CA ALA A 102 -14.71 12.04 8.78
C ALA A 102 -14.66 12.59 10.22
N MET A 103 -13.49 13.04 10.67
CA MET A 103 -13.32 13.62 12.01
C MET A 103 -14.16 14.88 12.26
N ALA A 104 -14.46 15.66 11.22
CA ALA A 104 -15.28 16.86 11.32
C ALA A 104 -16.79 16.57 11.26
N SER A 105 -17.17 15.33 10.97
CA SER A 105 -18.57 14.90 10.87
C SER A 105 -19.16 14.60 12.24
N SER A 106 -20.47 14.77 12.38
CA SER A 106 -21.17 14.64 13.69
C SER A 106 -22.03 13.38 13.79
N THR A 107 -22.28 12.71 12.68
CA THR A 107 -23.11 11.51 12.64
C THR A 107 -22.30 10.29 12.22
N ALA A 108 -22.63 9.12 12.77
CA ALA A 108 -22.00 7.85 12.40
C ALA A 108 -22.09 7.59 10.89
N GLN A 109 -23.23 7.93 10.27
CA GLN A 109 -23.45 7.74 8.84
C GLN A 109 -22.49 8.58 7.98
N GLU A 110 -22.29 9.86 8.32
CA GLU A 110 -21.35 10.73 7.60
C GLU A 110 -19.90 10.25 7.76
N ILE A 111 -19.52 9.84 8.97
CA ILE A 111 -18.20 9.29 9.28
C ILE A 111 -17.92 8.06 8.41
N LEU A 112 -18.82 7.07 8.45
CA LEU A 112 -18.66 5.82 7.71
C LEU A 112 -18.67 6.05 6.21
N LYS A 113 -19.45 7.01 5.71
CA LYS A 113 -19.41 7.41 4.30
C LYS A 113 -18.03 7.96 3.89
N GLN A 114 -17.36 8.73 4.75
CA GLN A 114 -16.00 9.18 4.46
C GLN A 114 -14.98 8.04 4.49
N VAL A 115 -15.16 7.06 5.39
CA VAL A 115 -14.33 5.84 5.39
C VAL A 115 -14.54 5.01 4.13
N GLU A 116 -15.79 4.91 3.65
CA GLU A 116 -16.10 4.27 2.37
C GLU A 116 -15.40 4.98 1.20
N ILE A 117 -15.49 6.32 1.13
CA ILE A 117 -14.78 7.14 0.13
C ILE A 117 -13.27 6.89 0.20
N PHE A 118 -12.68 6.89 1.40
CA PHE A 118 -11.27 6.56 1.61
C PHE A 118 -10.94 5.19 1.00
N ASN A 119 -11.70 4.15 1.38
CA ASN A 119 -11.45 2.77 0.95
C ASN A 119 -11.60 2.62 -0.57
N THR A 120 -12.60 3.25 -1.19
CA THR A 120 -12.79 3.20 -2.65
C THR A 120 -11.63 3.87 -3.38
N ILE A 121 -11.18 5.05 -2.95
CA ILE A 121 -10.04 5.74 -3.58
C ILE A 121 -8.76 4.92 -3.38
N TRP A 122 -8.55 4.37 -2.19
CA TRP A 122 -7.39 3.53 -1.89
C TRP A 122 -7.37 2.27 -2.76
N LEU A 123 -8.51 1.59 -2.92
CA LEU A 123 -8.65 0.42 -3.80
C LEU A 123 -8.25 0.75 -5.25
N ILE A 124 -8.67 1.90 -5.78
CA ILE A 124 -8.25 2.38 -7.10
C ILE A 124 -6.73 2.55 -7.14
N GLY A 125 -6.12 3.10 -6.08
CA GLY A 125 -4.67 3.19 -5.95
C GLY A 125 -4.01 1.81 -6.01
N LEU A 126 -4.55 0.82 -5.29
CA LEU A 126 -4.01 -0.53 -5.22
C LEU A 126 -4.01 -1.24 -6.59
N PHE A 127 -4.94 -0.93 -7.49
CA PHE A 127 -4.89 -1.41 -8.87
C PHE A 127 -3.58 -1.01 -9.57
N PHE A 128 -3.20 0.28 -9.48
CA PHE A 128 -1.94 0.78 -10.07
C PHE A 128 -0.72 0.25 -9.34
N PHE A 129 -0.81 0.09 -8.01
CA PHE A 129 0.21 -0.60 -7.24
C PHE A 129 0.43 -2.03 -7.72
N GLY A 130 -0.64 -2.74 -8.09
CA GLY A 130 -0.57 -4.08 -8.65
C GLY A 130 0.22 -4.13 -9.95
N ILE A 131 0.03 -3.16 -10.84
CA ILE A 131 0.83 -3.03 -12.07
C ILE A 131 2.31 -2.80 -11.71
N HIS A 132 2.60 -1.92 -10.75
CA HIS A 132 3.95 -1.69 -10.27
C HIS A 132 4.62 -2.98 -9.78
N LEU A 133 3.95 -3.76 -8.93
CA LEU A 133 4.49 -5.01 -8.38
C LEU A 133 4.75 -6.06 -9.47
N PHE A 134 3.84 -6.18 -10.44
CA PHE A 134 4.04 -7.07 -11.58
C PHE A 134 5.29 -6.68 -12.38
N LEU A 135 5.44 -5.39 -12.70
CA LEU A 135 6.63 -4.88 -13.39
C LEU A 135 7.90 -5.06 -12.55
N LEU A 136 7.83 -4.79 -11.24
CA LEU A 136 8.97 -4.91 -10.33
C LEU A 136 9.48 -6.36 -10.23
N GLY A 137 8.57 -7.35 -10.19
CA GLY A 137 8.97 -8.75 -10.22
C GLY A 137 9.74 -9.13 -11.50
N ASN A 138 9.30 -8.61 -12.66
CA ASN A 138 10.00 -8.79 -13.94
C ASN A 138 11.36 -8.08 -13.99
N ILE A 139 11.50 -6.94 -13.31
CA ILE A 139 12.76 -6.18 -13.21
C ILE A 139 13.75 -6.92 -12.29
N LEU A 140 13.31 -7.37 -11.12
CA LEU A 140 14.14 -7.96 -10.07
C LEU A 140 14.84 -9.25 -10.53
N LYS A 141 14.09 -10.19 -11.14
CA LYS A 141 14.52 -11.54 -11.61
C LYS A 141 15.16 -12.48 -10.57
N LYS A 142 15.92 -11.98 -9.60
CA LYS A 142 16.53 -12.72 -8.51
C LYS A 142 16.43 -11.95 -7.18
N PRO A 143 16.10 -12.64 -6.08
CA PRO A 143 15.81 -14.07 -5.99
C PRO A 143 14.44 -14.40 -6.59
N GLY A 144 14.38 -15.48 -7.39
CA GLY A 144 13.23 -15.77 -8.25
C GLY A 144 11.92 -15.98 -7.47
N ILE A 145 11.99 -16.54 -6.27
CA ILE A 145 10.83 -16.72 -5.39
C ILE A 145 10.20 -15.36 -5.05
N ILE A 146 11.00 -14.38 -4.62
CA ILE A 146 10.50 -13.03 -4.31
C ILE A 146 9.85 -12.41 -5.55
N ALA A 147 10.53 -12.51 -6.70
CA ALA A 147 10.01 -11.98 -7.96
C ALA A 147 8.65 -12.58 -8.34
N ILE A 148 8.48 -13.89 -8.21
CA ILE A 148 7.21 -14.59 -8.50
C ILE A 148 6.10 -14.13 -7.55
N PHE A 149 6.38 -14.04 -6.24
CA PHE A 149 5.38 -13.59 -5.28
C PHE A 149 4.94 -12.14 -5.51
N LEU A 150 5.87 -11.25 -5.90
CA LEU A 150 5.52 -9.88 -6.29
C LEU A 150 4.62 -9.86 -7.54
N MET A 151 4.90 -10.69 -8.54
CA MET A 151 4.06 -10.79 -9.73
C MET A 151 2.66 -11.31 -9.42
N ILE A 152 2.54 -12.35 -8.58
CA ILE A 152 1.26 -12.89 -8.14
C ILE A 152 0.48 -11.84 -7.35
N ALA A 153 1.12 -11.17 -6.38
CA ALA A 153 0.50 -10.09 -5.61
C ALA A 153 -0.02 -8.98 -6.53
N GLY A 154 0.79 -8.58 -7.51
CA GLY A 154 0.41 -7.56 -8.48
C GLY A 154 -0.84 -7.92 -9.27
N ILE A 155 -0.93 -9.16 -9.74
CA ILE A 155 -2.13 -9.68 -10.42
C ILE A 155 -3.33 -9.69 -9.48
N MET A 156 -3.15 -10.15 -8.24
CA MET A 156 -4.24 -10.24 -7.27
C MET A 156 -4.80 -8.87 -6.87
N TYR A 157 -3.98 -7.83 -6.73
CA TYR A 157 -4.46 -6.46 -6.51
C TYR A 157 -5.35 -5.96 -7.66
N MET A 158 -4.93 -6.21 -8.90
CA MET A 158 -5.72 -5.81 -10.07
C MET A 158 -7.04 -6.59 -10.17
N VAL A 159 -6.99 -7.90 -9.93
CA VAL A 159 -8.16 -8.78 -9.97
C VAL A 159 -9.16 -8.43 -8.87
N ASP A 160 -8.70 -8.25 -7.63
CA ASP A 160 -9.54 -7.86 -6.50
C ASP A 160 -10.25 -6.52 -6.76
N THR A 161 -9.50 -5.51 -7.18
CA THR A 161 -10.08 -4.19 -7.52
C THR A 161 -11.10 -4.31 -8.64
N THR A 162 -10.79 -5.09 -9.69
CA THR A 162 -11.73 -5.31 -10.80
C THR A 162 -12.99 -6.03 -10.33
N ALA A 163 -12.84 -7.04 -9.49
CA ALA A 163 -13.96 -7.79 -8.93
C ALA A 163 -14.86 -6.89 -8.06
N HIS A 164 -14.28 -5.97 -7.30
CA HIS A 164 -15.02 -5.01 -6.49
C HIS A 164 -15.95 -4.11 -7.32
N PHE A 165 -15.51 -3.71 -8.52
CA PHE A 165 -16.30 -2.85 -9.41
C PHE A 165 -17.27 -3.60 -10.33
N LEU A 166 -16.95 -4.86 -10.70
CA LEU A 166 -17.71 -5.60 -11.70
C LEU A 166 -18.65 -6.68 -11.11
N LEU A 167 -18.39 -7.17 -9.90
CA LEU A 167 -19.24 -8.19 -9.28
C LEU A 167 -20.32 -7.56 -8.40
N GLU A 168 -21.58 -7.79 -8.75
CA GLU A 168 -22.73 -7.36 -7.93
C GLU A 168 -22.70 -7.97 -6.51
N ASN A 169 -22.10 -9.16 -6.36
CA ASN A 169 -22.02 -9.89 -5.10
C ASN A 169 -20.59 -10.00 -4.55
N TYR A 170 -19.73 -8.99 -4.77
CA TYR A 170 -18.34 -8.97 -4.29
C TYR A 170 -18.22 -9.35 -2.80
N GLN A 171 -19.14 -8.87 -1.95
CA GLN A 171 -19.06 -9.09 -0.51
C GLN A 171 -19.13 -10.56 -0.08
N THR A 172 -19.68 -11.45 -0.91
CA THR A 172 -19.65 -12.90 -0.67
C THR A 172 -18.23 -13.46 -0.76
N TYR A 173 -17.35 -12.82 -1.52
CA TYR A 173 -15.98 -13.27 -1.80
C TYR A 173 -14.91 -12.37 -1.18
N ALA A 174 -15.28 -11.30 -0.48
CA ALA A 174 -14.34 -10.30 0.06
C ALA A 174 -13.22 -10.92 0.90
N SER A 175 -13.53 -11.90 1.75
CA SER A 175 -12.53 -12.59 2.57
C SER A 175 -11.55 -13.44 1.75
N LEU A 176 -12.03 -14.06 0.67
CA LEU A 176 -11.20 -14.81 -0.27
C LEU A 176 -10.26 -13.88 -1.03
N PHE A 177 -10.77 -12.79 -1.58
CA PHE A 177 -9.94 -11.81 -2.29
C PHE A 177 -8.89 -11.19 -1.36
N LEU A 178 -9.28 -10.83 -0.13
CA LEU A 178 -8.34 -10.34 0.89
C LEU A 178 -7.20 -11.33 1.11
N ALA A 179 -7.48 -12.62 1.27
CA ALA A 179 -6.45 -13.64 1.45
C ALA A 179 -5.56 -13.79 0.20
N LEU A 180 -6.16 -13.79 -0.99
CA LEU A 180 -5.45 -13.88 -2.26
C LEU A 180 -4.55 -12.68 -2.53
N VAL A 181 -4.87 -11.50 -2.02
CA VAL A 181 -4.02 -10.30 -2.11
C VAL A 181 -2.97 -10.31 -1.01
N ALA A 182 -3.38 -10.44 0.25
CA ALA A 182 -2.53 -10.21 1.42
C ALA A 182 -1.42 -11.26 1.53
N ILE A 183 -1.71 -12.55 1.30
CA ILE A 183 -0.70 -13.61 1.43
C ILE A 183 0.48 -13.39 0.47
N PRO A 184 0.28 -13.28 -0.85
CA PRO A 184 1.40 -13.09 -1.76
C PRO A 184 2.05 -11.71 -1.62
N SER A 185 1.29 -10.65 -1.30
CA SER A 185 1.86 -9.32 -1.03
C SER A 185 2.81 -9.35 0.17
N ILE A 186 2.37 -9.88 1.32
CA ILE A 186 3.20 -9.96 2.52
C ILE A 186 4.45 -10.80 2.24
N ILE A 187 4.31 -11.97 1.63
CA ILE A 187 5.46 -12.83 1.32
C ILE A 187 6.41 -12.14 0.35
N GLY A 188 5.91 -11.55 -0.73
CA GLY A 188 6.73 -10.90 -1.76
C GLY A 188 7.42 -9.64 -1.25
N GLU A 189 6.67 -8.70 -0.72
CA GLU A 189 7.15 -7.37 -0.34
C GLU A 189 7.99 -7.37 0.93
N LEU A 190 7.57 -8.12 1.98
CA LEU A 190 8.36 -8.20 3.20
C LEU A 190 9.66 -8.96 2.96
N SER A 191 9.62 -10.03 2.16
CA SER A 191 10.85 -10.72 1.74
C SER A 191 11.74 -9.81 0.91
N LEU A 192 11.16 -8.99 0.00
CA LEU A 192 11.92 -8.01 -0.77
C LEU A 192 12.59 -6.99 0.15
N ALA A 193 11.87 -6.45 1.13
CA ALA A 193 12.39 -5.49 2.10
C ALA A 193 13.59 -6.07 2.85
N VAL A 194 13.44 -7.29 3.40
CA VAL A 194 14.52 -8.00 4.11
C VAL A 194 15.69 -8.30 3.16
N TRP A 195 15.41 -8.74 1.93
CA TRP A 195 16.45 -9.04 0.96
C TRP A 195 17.25 -7.78 0.56
N LEU A 196 16.59 -6.64 0.36
CA LEU A 196 17.24 -5.36 0.10
C LEU A 196 18.15 -4.96 1.27
N LEU A 197 17.70 -5.16 2.51
CA LEU A 197 18.49 -4.90 3.71
C LEU A 197 19.68 -5.84 3.87
N VAL A 198 19.58 -7.12 3.50
CA VAL A 198 20.65 -8.10 3.76
C VAL A 198 21.61 -8.26 2.58
N LYS A 199 21.09 -8.33 1.35
CA LYS A 199 21.84 -8.66 0.14
C LYS A 199 21.74 -7.62 -0.98
N GLY A 200 20.71 -6.78 -1.01
CA GLY A 200 20.53 -5.79 -2.08
C GLY A 200 21.74 -4.88 -2.27
N GLY A 201 22.15 -4.70 -3.53
CA GLY A 201 23.27 -3.84 -3.92
C GLY A 201 24.65 -4.30 -3.44
N LYS A 202 24.79 -5.54 -2.95
CA LYS A 202 26.08 -6.20 -2.72
C LYS A 202 26.48 -6.94 -4.00
N ASN A 203 27.75 -6.87 -4.37
CA ASN A 203 28.34 -7.70 -5.41
C ASN A 203 28.24 -9.19 -5.04
#